data_AF-A0A1J4L359-F1
#
_entry.id   AF-A0A1J4L359-F1
#
_cell.length_a   1.000
_cell.length_b   1.000
_cell.length_c   1.000
_cell.angle_alpha   90.00
_cell.angle_beta   90.00
_cell.angle_gamma   90.00
#
_symmetry.space_group_name_H-M   'P 1'
#
loop_
_entity.id
_entity.type
_entity.pdbx_description
1 polymer ?
#
loop_
_entity_poly.entity_id
_entity_poly.type
_entity_poly.pdbx_seq_one_letter_code
_entity_poly.pdbx_strand_id
1 'polypeptide(L)'
;MRLNRENTLIENNLYPCAGFHPKDVQAKFVKALEPFKTDILNIESALLLHNIPLFSALAGFCLVFLIFSNCLVKSFVPSLAYGIILVPLFHLFYCLGGVEFGRKLYKDLPELGAEDPLRIRPLEEIVSWFWFPILWGWRIGFYIYRTFVCPNIIDTSALIIITIILGCILRAINIFYLLIFVLTLAFAAPAVLTRTPAGDVVKQFLQDLKEKHAKKE
;
A
#
# COMPACT_ATOMS: atom_id res chain seq x y z
N MET A 1 -9.42 -40.09 16.29
CA MET A 1 -10.52 -39.36 15.65
C MET A 1 -10.02 -38.85 14.30
N ARG A 2 -10.47 -39.46 13.20
CA ARG A 2 -10.27 -38.89 11.86
C ARG A 2 -11.26 -37.72 11.74
N LEU A 3 -10.75 -36.50 11.91
CA LEU A 3 -11.48 -35.32 11.48
C LEU A 3 -11.81 -35.51 10.00
N ASN A 4 -13.10 -35.45 9.65
CA ASN A 4 -13.55 -35.25 8.27
C ASN A 4 -12.76 -34.08 7.71
N ARG A 5 -11.69 -34.35 6.95
CA ARG A 5 -10.99 -33.34 6.15
C ARG A 5 -11.91 -33.05 4.98
N GLU A 6 -12.88 -32.18 5.22
CA GLU A 6 -13.50 -31.45 4.13
C GLU A 6 -12.37 -30.78 3.34
N ASN A 7 -12.41 -30.96 2.01
CA ASN A 7 -11.48 -30.44 1.02
C ASN A 7 -11.11 -28.96 1.30
N THR A 8 -10.12 -28.73 2.15
CA THR A 8 -9.51 -27.41 2.25
C THR A 8 -8.68 -27.20 0.99
N LEU A 9 -8.80 -26.04 0.36
CA LEU A 9 -8.07 -25.56 -0.84
C LEU A 9 -6.56 -25.93 -0.85
N ILE A 10 -6.02 -26.20 0.33
CA ILE A 10 -4.66 -26.61 0.70
C ILE A 10 -4.26 -27.99 0.11
N GLU A 11 -5.14 -29.00 0.06
CA GLU A 11 -4.77 -30.35 -0.43
C GLU A 11 -4.76 -30.47 -1.97
N ASN A 12 -5.48 -29.58 -2.67
CA ASN A 12 -5.61 -29.62 -4.12
C ASN A 12 -4.64 -28.67 -4.86
N ASN A 13 -3.67 -28.06 -4.17
CA ASN A 13 -2.81 -26.99 -4.74
C ASN A 13 -3.61 -25.84 -5.38
N LEU A 14 -4.89 -25.70 -5.05
CA LEU A 14 -5.72 -24.64 -5.57
C LEU A 14 -5.38 -23.37 -4.80
N TYR A 15 -4.91 -22.35 -5.54
CA TYR A 15 -4.64 -21.04 -4.97
C TYR A 15 -5.85 -20.59 -4.14
N PRO A 16 -5.69 -19.98 -2.97
CA PRO A 16 -6.79 -19.60 -2.07
C PRO A 16 -7.79 -18.58 -2.65
N CYS A 17 -7.57 -18.08 -3.87
CA CYS A 17 -8.52 -17.28 -4.65
C CYS A 17 -9.08 -18.04 -5.87
N ALA A 18 -8.87 -19.35 -5.96
CA ALA A 18 -9.36 -20.19 -7.05
C ALA A 18 -10.89 -20.12 -7.06
N GLY A 19 -11.45 -19.61 -8.17
CA GLY A 19 -12.88 -19.44 -8.35
C GLY A 19 -13.43 -18.05 -8.01
N PHE A 20 -12.65 -17.15 -7.41
CA PHE A 20 -13.08 -15.75 -7.24
C PHE A 20 -12.72 -14.94 -8.48
N HIS A 21 -13.73 -14.35 -9.16
CA HIS A 21 -13.43 -13.39 -10.20
C HIS A 21 -12.86 -12.10 -9.58
N PRO A 22 -11.85 -11.48 -10.21
CA PRO A 22 -11.29 -10.21 -9.74
C PRO A 22 -12.34 -9.13 -9.46
N LYS A 23 -13.40 -9.11 -10.28
CA LYS A 23 -14.53 -8.17 -10.13
C LYS A 23 -15.32 -8.38 -8.82
N ASP A 24 -15.51 -9.62 -8.39
CA ASP A 24 -16.25 -9.93 -7.16
C ASP A 24 -15.46 -9.50 -5.92
N VAL A 25 -14.14 -9.68 -5.97
CA VAL A 25 -13.25 -9.27 -4.88
C VAL A 25 -13.17 -7.75 -4.82
N GLN A 26 -13.00 -7.10 -5.97
CA GLN A 26 -13.01 -5.63 -6.06
C GLN A 26 -14.31 -5.05 -5.49
N ALA A 27 -15.48 -5.58 -5.86
CA ALA A 27 -16.77 -5.12 -5.35
C ALA A 27 -16.88 -5.26 -3.82
N LYS A 28 -16.36 -6.35 -3.25
CA LYS A 28 -16.31 -6.52 -1.78
C LYS A 28 -15.40 -5.49 -1.10
N PHE A 29 -14.23 -5.22 -1.67
CA PHE A 29 -13.32 -4.20 -1.14
C PHE A 29 -13.90 -2.80 -1.25
N VAL A 30 -14.51 -2.45 -2.38
CA VAL A 30 -15.22 -1.17 -2.55
C VAL A 30 -16.30 -1.02 -1.48
N LYS A 31 -17.15 -2.04 -1.29
CA LYS A 31 -18.19 -2.01 -0.25
C LYS A 31 -17.62 -1.84 1.17
N ALA A 32 -16.48 -2.46 1.47
CA ALA A 32 -15.82 -2.32 2.78
C ALA A 32 -15.19 -0.94 2.98
N LEU A 33 -14.74 -0.30 1.90
CA LEU A 33 -14.08 1.01 1.92
C LEU A 33 -15.04 2.19 1.71
N GLU A 34 -16.28 1.94 1.28
CA GLU A 34 -17.29 2.99 1.06
C GLU A 34 -17.45 3.95 2.26
N PRO A 35 -17.46 3.49 3.53
CA PRO A 35 -17.55 4.39 4.68
C PRO A 35 -16.37 5.39 4.79
N PHE A 36 -15.23 5.06 4.17
CA PHE A 36 -14.00 5.86 4.20
C PHE A 36 -13.74 6.60 2.89
N LYS A 37 -14.69 6.55 1.93
CA LYS A 37 -14.53 7.12 0.59
C LYS A 37 -14.10 8.58 0.61
N THR A 38 -14.77 9.42 1.40
CA THR A 38 -14.43 10.85 1.50
C THR A 38 -13.00 11.08 2.01
N ASP A 39 -12.57 10.26 2.97
CA ASP A 39 -11.22 10.33 3.53
C ASP A 39 -10.19 9.90 2.46
N ILE A 40 -10.44 8.80 1.73
CA ILE A 40 -9.59 8.28 0.65
C ILE A 40 -9.42 9.30 -0.49
N LEU A 41 -10.53 9.88 -0.96
CA LEU A 41 -10.51 10.85 -2.06
C LEU A 41 -9.80 12.16 -1.65
N ASN A 42 -9.94 12.60 -0.40
CA ASN A 42 -9.20 13.75 0.11
C ASN A 42 -7.69 13.46 0.22
N ILE A 43 -7.30 12.23 0.60
CA ILE A 43 -5.89 11.81 0.59
C ILE A 43 -5.34 11.81 -0.84
N GLU A 44 -6.08 11.28 -1.82
CA GLU A 44 -5.67 11.31 -3.23
C GLU A 44 -5.54 12.77 -3.73
N SER A 45 -6.52 13.61 -3.42
CA SER A 45 -6.49 15.06 -3.70
C SER A 45 -5.26 15.75 -3.09
N ALA A 46 -4.86 15.34 -1.88
CA ALA A 46 -3.64 15.84 -1.25
C ALA A 46 -2.37 15.39 -1.99
N LEU A 47 -2.28 14.12 -2.40
CA LEU A 47 -1.15 13.59 -3.18
C LEU A 47 -0.99 14.28 -4.55
N LEU A 48 -2.10 14.68 -5.17
CA LEU A 48 -2.13 15.47 -6.41
C LEU A 48 -1.96 16.98 -6.18
N LEU A 49 -1.69 17.39 -4.93
CA LEU A 49 -1.48 18.77 -4.50
C LEU A 49 -2.67 19.72 -4.76
N HIS A 50 -3.88 19.19 -4.81
CA HIS A 50 -5.11 20.00 -4.78
C HIS A 50 -5.47 20.40 -3.35
N ASN A 51 -5.15 19.53 -2.37
CA ASN A 51 -5.29 19.83 -0.94
C ASN A 51 -3.93 19.98 -0.24
N ILE A 52 -3.25 21.11 -0.48
CA ILE A 52 -1.93 21.42 0.09
C ILE A 52 -1.91 21.37 1.63
N PRO A 53 -2.87 21.95 2.38
CA PRO A 53 -2.86 21.87 3.84
C PRO A 53 -2.88 20.43 4.38
N LEU A 54 -3.72 19.58 3.80
CA LEU A 54 -3.78 18.17 4.15
C LEU A 54 -2.49 17.43 3.78
N PHE A 55 -1.93 17.72 2.60
CA PHE A 55 -0.64 17.18 2.16
C PHE A 55 0.49 17.54 3.14
N SER A 56 0.61 18.82 3.52
CA SER A 56 1.61 19.29 4.47
C SER A 56 1.45 18.64 5.85
N ALA A 57 0.21 18.45 6.32
CA ALA A 57 -0.06 17.77 7.58
C ALA A 57 0.36 16.29 7.53
N LEU A 58 0.03 15.57 6.45
CA LEU A 58 0.42 14.17 6.25
C LEU A 58 1.94 14.01 6.15
N ALA A 59 2.61 14.84 5.35
CA ALA A 59 4.06 14.82 5.19
C ALA A 59 4.77 15.16 6.52
N GLY A 60 4.29 16.18 7.24
CA GLY A 60 4.81 16.56 8.55
C GLY A 60 4.65 15.44 9.58
N PHE A 61 3.50 14.78 9.60
CA PHE A 61 3.27 13.62 10.46
C PHE A 61 4.25 12.48 10.16
N CYS A 62 4.44 12.12 8.89
CA CYS A 62 5.40 11.09 8.49
C CYS A 62 6.84 11.44 8.89
N LEU A 63 7.24 12.71 8.73
CA LEU A 63 8.56 13.18 9.08
C LEU A 63 8.80 13.15 10.60
N VAL A 64 7.84 13.60 11.40
CA VAL A 64 7.89 13.51 12.87
C VAL A 64 7.97 12.05 13.31
N PHE A 65 7.14 11.18 12.74
CA PHE A 65 7.15 9.74 13.03
C PHE A 65 8.51 9.11 12.73
N LEU A 66 9.11 9.44 11.59
CA LEU A 66 10.44 8.96 11.19
C LEU A 66 11.54 9.44 12.13
N ILE A 67 11.58 10.73 12.45
CA ILE A 67 12.56 11.31 13.38
C ILE A 67 12.44 10.64 14.75
N PHE A 68 11.21 10.54 15.26
CA PHE A 68 10.92 9.89 16.53
C PHE A 68 11.37 8.42 16.52
N SER A 69 11.02 7.66 15.47
CA SER A 69 11.45 6.27 15.31
C SER A 69 12.98 6.12 15.28
N ASN A 70 13.70 7.01 14.60
CA ASN A 70 15.17 6.98 14.53
C ASN A 70 15.83 7.29 15.89
N CYS A 71 15.31 8.29 16.61
CA CYS A 71 15.76 8.59 17.96
C CYS A 71 15.57 7.40 18.90
N LEU A 72 14.47 6.67 18.73
CA LEU A 72 14.12 5.54 19.59
C LEU A 72 14.89 4.26 19.26
N VAL A 73 15.18 3.98 17.99
CA VAL A 73 16.06 2.85 17.61
C VAL A 73 17.48 3.01 18.16
N LYS A 74 17.93 4.26 18.37
CA LYS A 74 19.20 4.57 19.02
C LYS A 74 19.12 4.61 20.55
N SER A 75 17.93 4.48 21.12
CA SER A 75 17.74 4.46 22.56
C SER A 75 18.04 3.07 23.13
N PHE A 76 18.29 3.00 24.44
CA PHE A 76 18.47 1.75 25.17
C PHE A 76 17.16 0.96 25.36
N VAL A 77 16.03 1.50 24.90
CA VAL A 77 14.69 0.92 25.11
C VAL A 77 14.46 -0.21 24.08
N PRO A 78 14.08 -1.42 24.51
CA PRO A 78 13.79 -2.51 23.59
C PRO A 78 12.68 -2.17 22.59
N SER A 79 12.83 -2.57 21.33
CA SER A 79 11.83 -2.34 20.26
C SER A 79 10.42 -2.87 20.58
N LEU A 80 10.33 -3.85 21.49
CA LEU A 80 9.05 -4.36 22.01
C LEU A 80 8.34 -3.32 22.91
N ALA A 81 9.08 -2.65 23.80
CA ALA A 81 8.54 -1.62 24.67
C ALA A 81 8.04 -0.40 23.88
N TYR A 82 8.64 -0.13 22.72
CA TYR A 82 8.15 0.86 21.77
C TYR A 82 6.74 0.54 21.27
N GLY A 83 6.50 -0.69 20.80
CA GLY A 83 5.16 -1.10 20.35
C GLY A 83 4.11 -0.98 21.45
N ILE A 84 4.49 -1.30 22.69
CA ILE A 84 3.61 -1.20 23.87
C ILE A 84 3.25 0.26 24.19
N ILE A 85 4.13 1.23 23.94
CA ILE A 85 3.87 2.65 24.24
C ILE A 85 3.20 3.37 23.07
N LEU A 86 3.63 3.09 21.83
CA LEU A 86 3.15 3.78 20.66
C LEU A 86 1.70 3.44 20.33
N VAL A 87 1.33 2.16 20.46
CA VAL A 87 -0.04 1.71 20.12
C VAL A 87 -1.09 2.42 20.99
N PRO A 88 -0.95 2.49 22.33
CA PRO A 88 -1.85 3.30 23.16
C PRO A 88 -1.84 4.79 22.84
N LEU A 89 -0.67 5.38 22.51
CA LEU A 89 -0.60 6.80 22.14
C LEU A 89 -1.34 7.10 20.84
N PHE A 90 -1.18 6.25 19.83
CA PHE A 90 -1.95 6.34 18.58
C PHE A 90 -3.45 6.14 18.83
N HIS A 91 -3.80 5.18 19.69
CA HIS A 91 -5.19 4.92 20.03
C HIS A 91 -5.81 6.08 20.79
N LEU A 92 -5.09 6.68 21.74
CA LEU A 92 -5.48 7.90 22.44
C LEU A 92 -5.64 9.07 21.47
N PHE A 93 -4.70 9.28 20.55
CA PHE A 93 -4.82 10.32 19.52
C PHE A 93 -6.07 10.11 18.66
N TYR A 94 -6.35 8.87 18.26
CA TYR A 94 -7.56 8.52 17.53
C TYR A 94 -8.83 8.81 18.34
N CYS A 95 -8.89 8.35 19.60
CA CYS A 95 -10.04 8.53 20.49
C CYS A 95 -10.25 9.99 20.93
N LEU A 96 -9.19 10.80 21.00
CA LEU A 96 -9.25 12.23 21.36
C LEU A 96 -9.60 13.14 20.17
N GLY A 97 -10.03 12.56 19.05
CA GLY A 97 -10.52 13.31 17.89
C GLY A 97 -9.44 13.70 16.88
N GLY A 98 -8.33 12.96 16.83
CA GLY A 98 -7.29 13.14 15.81
C GLY A 98 -7.82 13.00 14.39
N VAL A 99 -8.86 12.18 14.20
CA VAL A 99 -9.57 12.03 12.91
C VAL A 99 -10.36 13.29 12.59
N GLU A 100 -11.16 13.80 13.53
CA GLU A 100 -11.88 15.07 13.35
C GLU A 100 -10.94 16.25 13.07
N PHE A 101 -9.75 16.27 13.68
CA PHE A 101 -8.73 17.28 13.37
C PHE A 101 -8.26 17.17 11.92
N GLY A 102 -7.97 15.96 11.43
CA GLY A 102 -7.61 15.74 10.03
C GLY A 102 -8.71 16.12 9.05
N ARG A 103 -9.96 15.81 9.39
CA ARG A 103 -11.15 16.15 8.57
C ARG A 103 -11.39 17.66 8.42
N LYS A 104 -10.92 18.48 9.38
CA LYS A 104 -10.98 19.96 9.24
C LYS A 104 -10.11 20.49 8.10
N LEU A 105 -9.13 19.73 7.63
CA LEU A 105 -8.26 20.10 6.51
C LEU A 105 -8.84 19.66 5.17
N TYR A 106 -10.01 19.03 5.14
CA TYR A 106 -10.63 18.58 3.90
C TYR A 106 -11.10 19.77 3.09
N LYS A 107 -11.06 19.61 1.77
CA LYS A 107 -11.52 20.60 0.82
C LYS A 107 -12.49 19.96 -0.14
N ASP A 108 -13.29 20.80 -0.78
CA ASP A 108 -14.12 20.37 -1.90
C ASP A 108 -13.22 19.77 -2.98
N LEU A 109 -13.62 18.60 -3.46
CA LEU A 109 -12.87 17.85 -4.45
C LEU A 109 -13.06 18.53 -5.81
N PRO A 110 -11.98 18.89 -6.53
CA PRO A 110 -12.12 19.45 -7.88
C PRO A 110 -12.78 18.43 -8.82
N GLU A 111 -13.79 18.87 -9.56
CA GLU A 111 -14.42 18.08 -10.61
C GLU A 111 -13.60 18.21 -11.90
N LEU A 112 -12.73 17.24 -12.13
CA LEU A 112 -11.93 17.12 -13.35
C LEU A 112 -12.51 16.01 -14.25
N GLY A 113 -12.44 16.19 -15.56
CA GLY A 113 -12.97 15.23 -16.53
C GLY A 113 -12.30 13.86 -16.44
N ALA A 114 -13.00 12.80 -16.86
CA ALA A 114 -12.52 11.40 -16.77
C ALA A 114 -11.20 11.12 -17.54
N GLU A 115 -10.85 11.97 -18.50
CA GLU A 115 -9.63 11.85 -19.30
C GLU A 115 -8.44 12.64 -18.74
N ASP A 116 -8.66 13.45 -17.69
CA ASP A 116 -7.62 14.27 -17.09
C ASP A 116 -6.69 13.41 -16.22
N PRO A 117 -5.36 13.38 -16.45
CA PRO A 117 -4.42 12.66 -15.60
C PRO A 117 -4.38 13.18 -14.14
N LEU A 118 -4.85 14.41 -13.89
CA LEU A 118 -4.95 15.03 -12.57
C LEU A 118 -6.29 14.74 -11.88
N ARG A 119 -7.20 13.99 -12.51
CA ARG A 119 -8.48 13.68 -11.87
C ARG A 119 -8.29 12.83 -10.62
N ILE A 120 -9.14 13.09 -9.65
CA ILE A 120 -9.31 12.23 -8.49
C ILE A 120 -10.04 10.96 -8.99
N ARG A 121 -9.48 9.80 -8.70
CA ARG A 121 -9.99 8.54 -9.22
C ARG A 121 -11.13 8.04 -8.36
N PRO A 122 -12.16 7.42 -8.96
CA PRO A 122 -13.22 6.80 -8.20
C PRO A 122 -12.65 5.61 -7.41
N LEU A 123 -13.33 5.29 -6.30
CA LEU A 123 -12.89 4.27 -5.35
C LEU A 123 -12.66 2.91 -6.03
N GLU A 124 -13.49 2.56 -7.01
CA GLU A 124 -13.39 1.33 -7.79
C GLU A 124 -12.05 1.25 -8.53
N GLU A 125 -11.63 2.35 -9.15
CA GLU A 125 -10.37 2.42 -9.87
C GLU A 125 -9.21 2.32 -8.88
N ILE A 126 -9.23 3.06 -7.78
CA ILE A 126 -8.21 2.97 -6.72
C ILE A 126 -8.05 1.52 -6.24
N VAL A 127 -9.16 0.86 -5.90
CA VAL A 127 -9.14 -0.53 -5.42
C VAL A 127 -8.59 -1.48 -6.48
N SER A 128 -8.89 -1.28 -7.77
CA SER A 128 -8.35 -2.14 -8.83
C SER A 128 -6.83 -2.05 -8.96
N TRP A 129 -6.25 -0.87 -8.73
CA TRP A 129 -4.79 -0.68 -8.75
C TRP A 129 -4.13 -1.29 -7.51
N PHE A 130 -4.74 -1.11 -6.34
CA PHE A 130 -4.23 -1.70 -5.08
C PHE A 130 -4.39 -3.21 -4.99
N TRP A 131 -5.35 -3.78 -5.73
CA TRP A 131 -5.61 -5.23 -5.71
C TRP A 131 -4.39 -6.06 -6.11
N PHE A 132 -3.64 -5.63 -7.12
CA PHE A 132 -2.50 -6.41 -7.61
C PHE A 132 -1.38 -6.55 -6.55
N PRO A 133 -0.91 -5.47 -5.89
CA PRO A 133 -0.01 -5.57 -4.75
C PRO A 133 -0.56 -6.43 -3.60
N ILE A 134 -1.83 -6.27 -3.26
CA ILE A 134 -2.48 -7.06 -2.18
C ILE A 134 -2.47 -8.55 -2.52
N LEU A 135 -2.81 -8.90 -3.76
CA LEU A 135 -2.77 -10.27 -4.24
C LEU A 135 -1.36 -10.87 -4.17
N TRP A 136 -0.35 -10.09 -4.52
CA TRP A 136 1.05 -10.51 -4.40
C TRP A 136 1.46 -10.73 -2.95
N GLY A 137 1.15 -9.79 -2.06
CA GLY A 137 1.40 -9.93 -0.62
C GLY A 137 0.73 -11.17 -0.05
N TRP A 138 -0.53 -11.42 -0.43
CA TRP A 138 -1.26 -12.62 -0.05
C TRP A 138 -0.61 -13.91 -0.57
N ARG A 139 -0.17 -13.93 -1.85
CA ARG A 139 0.55 -15.08 -2.43
C ARG A 139 1.85 -15.38 -1.70
N ILE A 140 2.62 -14.36 -1.34
CA ILE A 140 3.85 -14.50 -0.56
C ILE A 140 3.51 -15.06 0.84
N GLY A 141 2.51 -14.49 1.51
CA GLY A 141 2.06 -14.96 2.81
C GLY A 141 1.60 -16.42 2.78
N PHE A 142 0.86 -16.81 1.74
CA PHE A 142 0.43 -18.19 1.53
C PHE A 142 1.59 -19.15 1.26
N TYR A 143 2.58 -18.72 0.47
CA TYR A 143 3.81 -19.50 0.24
C TYR A 143 4.56 -19.75 1.55
N ILE A 144 4.77 -18.70 2.36
CA ILE A 144 5.41 -18.83 3.68
C ILE A 144 4.63 -19.79 4.57
N TYR A 145 3.30 -19.59 4.66
CA TYR A 145 2.42 -20.46 5.45
C TYR A 145 2.49 -21.93 5.01
N ARG A 146 2.46 -22.20 3.70
CA ARG A 146 2.57 -23.55 3.14
C ARG A 146 3.86 -24.23 3.57
N THR A 147 4.99 -23.51 3.53
CA THR A 147 6.30 -24.04 3.94
C THR A 147 6.32 -24.50 5.40
N PHE A 148 5.54 -23.88 6.30
CA PHE A 148 5.45 -24.30 7.69
C PHE A 148 4.43 -25.41 7.96
N VAL A 149 3.29 -25.42 7.26
CA VAL A 149 2.19 -26.38 7.51
C VAL A 149 2.36 -27.69 6.73
N CYS A 150 2.92 -27.63 5.53
CA CYS A 150 3.18 -28.80 4.67
C CYS A 150 4.59 -28.68 4.07
N PRO A 151 5.65 -28.93 4.87
CA PRO A 151 7.02 -28.69 4.44
C PRO A 151 7.40 -29.59 3.26
N ASN A 152 7.83 -28.96 2.15
CA ASN A 152 8.44 -29.60 0.99
C ASN A 152 9.90 -29.15 0.90
N ILE A 153 10.82 -30.05 0.55
CA ILE A 153 12.26 -29.77 0.41
C ILE A 153 12.50 -28.59 -0.53
N ILE A 154 11.78 -28.52 -1.67
CA ILE A 154 11.96 -27.46 -2.67
C ILE A 154 11.50 -26.11 -2.12
N ASP A 155 10.30 -26.05 -1.53
CA ASP A 155 9.75 -24.81 -0.97
C ASP A 155 10.57 -24.32 0.23
N THR A 156 11.02 -25.24 1.08
CA THR A 156 11.80 -24.93 2.28
C THR A 156 13.18 -24.39 1.92
N SER A 157 13.87 -25.03 0.97
CA SER A 157 15.17 -24.56 0.48
C SER A 157 15.06 -23.21 -0.22
N ALA A 158 14.03 -23.00 -1.05
CA ALA A 158 13.76 -21.70 -1.68
C ALA A 158 13.48 -20.60 -0.64
N LEU A 159 12.67 -20.88 0.39
CA LEU A 159 12.40 -19.92 1.47
C LEU A 159 13.69 -19.55 2.22
N ILE A 160 14.54 -20.53 2.54
CA ILE A 160 15.83 -20.30 3.21
C ILE A 160 16.74 -19.42 2.34
N ILE A 161 16.90 -19.74 1.05
CA ILE A 161 17.73 -18.97 0.12
C ILE A 161 17.22 -17.53 0.00
N ILE A 162 15.91 -17.34 -0.21
CA ILE A 162 15.29 -16.01 -0.29
C ILE A 162 15.52 -15.23 1.00
N THR A 163 15.37 -15.87 2.16
CA THR A 163 15.57 -15.23 3.46
C THR A 163 17.02 -14.80 3.67
N ILE A 164 18.00 -15.60 3.24
CA ILE A 164 19.43 -15.25 3.28
C ILE A 164 19.70 -14.05 2.37
N ILE A 165 19.20 -14.07 1.13
CA ILE A 165 19.37 -12.96 0.18
C ILE A 165 18.74 -11.67 0.75
N LEU A 166 17.52 -11.74 1.25
CA LEU A 166 16.84 -10.60 1.91
C LEU A 166 17.64 -10.11 3.12
N GLY A 167 18.15 -11.01 3.95
CA GLY A 167 19.00 -10.66 5.10
C GLY A 167 20.28 -9.93 4.69
N CYS A 168 20.94 -10.38 3.62
CA CYS A 168 22.11 -9.71 3.06
C CYS A 168 21.78 -8.32 2.50
N ILE A 169 20.67 -8.19 1.76
CA ILE A 169 20.21 -6.90 1.22
C ILE A 169 19.86 -5.93 2.36
N LEU A 170 19.09 -6.39 3.36
CA LEU A 170 18.68 -5.59 4.51
C LEU A 170 19.86 -5.22 5.42
N ARG A 171 20.97 -5.98 5.39
CA ARG A 171 22.21 -5.61 6.08
C ARG A 171 22.96 -4.49 5.36
N ALA A 172 22.92 -4.48 4.02
CA ALA A 172 23.56 -3.43 3.21
C ALA A 172 22.75 -2.13 3.20
N ILE A 173 21.43 -2.23 3.32
CA ILE A 173 20.51 -1.10 3.24
C ILE A 173 20.02 -0.75 4.64
N ASN A 174 20.31 0.45 5.10
CA ASN A 174 19.68 0.96 6.31
C ASN A 174 18.17 1.13 6.08
N ILE A 175 17.37 0.27 6.72
CA ILE A 175 15.90 0.25 6.62
C ILE A 175 15.30 1.65 6.85
N PHE A 176 15.92 2.47 7.69
CA PHE A 176 15.50 3.86 7.92
C PHE A 176 15.60 4.71 6.65
N TYR A 177 16.75 4.67 5.96
CA TYR A 177 16.94 5.42 4.72
C TYR A 177 16.09 4.86 3.58
N LEU A 178 15.88 3.54 3.55
CA LEU A 178 14.95 2.93 2.60
C LEU A 178 13.52 3.43 2.81
N LEU A 179 13.05 3.51 4.07
CA LEU A 179 11.71 4.00 4.38
C LEU A 179 11.55 5.47 3.99
N ILE A 180 12.55 6.32 4.28
CA ILE A 180 12.56 7.73 3.85
C ILE A 180 12.49 7.82 2.32
N PHE A 181 13.29 7.04 1.62
CA PHE A 181 13.34 7.06 0.16
C PHE A 181 11.99 6.65 -0.44
N VAL A 182 11.40 5.56 0.05
CA VAL A 182 10.08 5.08 -0.40
C VAL A 182 8.98 6.10 -0.09
N LEU A 183 8.97 6.68 1.10
CA LEU A 183 7.99 7.72 1.47
C LEU A 183 8.15 8.97 0.59
N THR A 184 9.39 9.41 0.35
CA THR A 184 9.67 10.57 -0.51
C THR A 184 9.18 10.29 -1.93
N LEU A 185 9.45 9.10 -2.48
CA LEU A 185 8.90 8.69 -3.77
C LEU A 185 7.37 8.65 -3.74
N ALA A 186 6.74 8.10 -2.70
CA ALA A 186 5.28 8.01 -2.62
C ALA A 186 4.61 9.38 -2.58
N PHE A 187 5.19 10.36 -1.87
CA PHE A 187 4.66 11.72 -1.80
C PHE A 187 5.00 12.58 -3.03
N ALA A 188 6.22 12.44 -3.58
CA ALA A 188 6.69 13.28 -4.67
C ALA A 188 6.31 12.74 -6.05
N ALA A 189 6.30 11.42 -6.25
CA ALA A 189 6.05 10.83 -7.56
C ALA A 189 4.70 11.23 -8.17
N PRO A 190 3.56 11.23 -7.44
CA PRO A 190 2.29 11.67 -8.00
C PRO A 190 2.35 13.11 -8.52
N ALA A 191 2.93 14.03 -7.75
CA ALA A 191 3.08 15.42 -8.15
C ALA A 191 4.07 15.61 -9.31
N VAL A 192 5.22 14.91 -9.28
CA VAL A 192 6.24 14.99 -10.34
C VAL A 192 5.70 14.42 -11.65
N LEU A 193 5.05 13.26 -11.62
CA LEU A 193 4.51 12.60 -12.81
C LEU A 193 3.32 13.35 -13.42
N THR A 194 2.67 14.25 -12.69
CA THR A 194 1.49 14.96 -13.17
C THR A 194 1.67 16.46 -13.41
N ARG A 195 2.68 17.10 -12.80
CA ARG A 195 2.91 18.56 -12.89
C ARG A 195 4.25 18.99 -13.48
N THR A 196 5.11 18.06 -13.90
CA THR A 196 6.41 18.40 -14.49
C THR A 196 6.52 17.99 -15.95
N PRO A 197 7.44 18.59 -16.74
CA PRO A 197 7.69 18.20 -18.13
C PRO A 197 8.07 16.72 -18.28
N ALA A 198 8.68 16.12 -17.26
CA ALA A 198 8.95 14.68 -17.24
C ALA A 198 7.65 13.85 -17.21
N GLY A 199 6.62 14.36 -16.54
CA GLY A 199 5.26 13.81 -16.58
C GLY A 199 4.63 13.88 -17.97
N ASP A 200 4.84 14.98 -18.70
CA ASP A 200 4.35 15.13 -20.08
C ASP A 200 5.00 14.11 -21.03
N VAL A 201 6.28 13.82 -20.85
CA VAL A 201 6.99 12.76 -21.60
C VAL A 201 6.41 11.38 -21.29
N VAL A 202 6.13 11.08 -20.02
CA VAL A 202 5.48 9.81 -19.63
C VAL A 202 4.06 9.73 -20.19
N LYS A 203 3.32 10.85 -20.22
CA LYS A 203 1.97 10.91 -20.79
C LYS A 203 1.98 10.65 -22.30
N GLN A 204 2.90 11.28 -23.04
CA GLN A 204 3.09 11.02 -24.47
C GLN A 204 3.48 9.56 -24.73
N PHE A 205 4.41 9.01 -23.95
CA PHE A 205 4.81 7.60 -24.08
C PHE A 205 3.64 6.63 -23.85
N LEU A 206 2.79 6.89 -22.84
CA LEU A 206 1.60 6.07 -22.57
C LEU A 206 0.54 6.20 -23.67
N GLN A 207 0.38 7.39 -24.26
CA GLN A 207 -0.51 7.61 -25.41
C GLN A 207 -0.01 6.85 -26.65
N ASP A 208 1.28 6.96 -26.97
CA ASP A 208 1.92 6.22 -28.07
C ASP A 208 1.78 4.70 -27.91
N LEU A 209 1.90 4.19 -26.68
CA LEU A 209 1.67 2.77 -26.39
C LEU A 209 0.22 2.37 -26.63
N LYS A 210 -0.76 3.16 -26.17
CA LYS A 210 -2.18 2.90 -26.42
C LYS A 210 -2.49 2.88 -27.91
N GLU A 211 -1.98 3.84 -28.68
CA GLU A 211 -2.18 3.88 -30.14
C GLU A 211 -1.52 2.71 -30.86
N LYS A 212 -0.32 2.28 -30.43
CA LYS A 212 0.36 1.10 -30.99
C LYS A 212 -0.39 -0.20 -30.69
N HIS A 213 -1.02 -0.31 -29.52
CA HIS A 213 -1.84 -1.46 -29.18
C HIS A 213 -3.18 -1.46 -29.93
N ALA A 214 -3.82 -0.29 -30.08
CA ALA A 214 -5.07 -0.16 -30.84
C ALA A 214 -4.90 -0.39 -32.35
N LYS A 215 -3.70 -0.16 -32.91
CA LYS A 215 -3.38 -0.49 -34.33
C LYS A 215 -3.00 -1.96 -34.57
N LYS A 216 -2.85 -2.76 -33.50
CA LYS A 216 -2.50 -4.19 -33.57
C LYS A 216 -3.71 -5.11 -33.36
N GLU A 217 -4.86 -4.57 -32.96
CA GLU A 217 -6.18 -5.23 -33.01
C GLU A 217 -6.88 -4.90 -34.32
#